data_AF-A0A849K6X6-F1
#
_entry.id   AF-A0A849K6X6-F1
#
_cell.length_a   1.000
_cell.length_b   1.000
_cell.length_c   1.000
_cell.angle_alpha   90.00
_cell.angle_beta   90.00
_cell.angle_gamma   90.00
#
_symmetry.space_group_name_H-M   'P 1'
#
loop_
_entity.id
_entity.type
_entity.pdbx_description
1 polymer ?
#
loop_
_entity_poly.entity_id
_entity_poly.type
_entity_poly.pdbx_seq_one_letter_code
_entity_poly.pdbx_strand_id
1 'polypeptide(L)'
;MPANRMSRFEVFIGTWNTNGEVLETEAGPAGTLYATDTYRWLPGRHFIVHDVDARFDNQPTRSMEVMGFDAIKQQHFARSFDDQGTTEVFVLALDGRRWSIEGKTVRFHGSFDARKNRLGGLWELKARKAGWQPWIQLELVRT
;
A
#
# COMPACT_ATOMS: atom_id res chain seq x y z
N MET A 1 -20.25 -22.35 -2.29
CA MET A 1 -18.86 -21.83 -2.41
C MET A 1 -18.58 -20.96 -1.20
N PRO A 2 -17.52 -21.18 -0.42
CA PRO A 2 -17.17 -20.26 0.66
C PRO A 2 -16.92 -18.85 0.10
N ALA A 3 -17.35 -17.83 0.84
CA ALA A 3 -17.12 -16.44 0.45
C ALA A 3 -15.61 -16.21 0.25
N ASN A 4 -15.24 -15.67 -0.91
CA ASN A 4 -13.86 -15.35 -1.22
C ASN A 4 -13.33 -14.38 -0.15
N ARG A 5 -12.34 -14.83 0.65
CA ARG A 5 -11.75 -14.05 1.75
C ARG A 5 -11.11 -12.74 1.27
N MET A 6 -10.75 -12.66 -0.01
CA MET A 6 -10.18 -11.46 -0.63
C MET A 6 -11.23 -10.50 -1.19
N SER A 7 -12.51 -10.88 -1.29
CA SER A 7 -13.56 -10.08 -1.96
C SER A 7 -13.69 -8.64 -1.46
N ARG A 8 -13.40 -8.36 -0.18
CA ARG A 8 -13.43 -6.98 0.35
C ARG A 8 -12.41 -6.05 -0.32
N PHE A 9 -11.32 -6.61 -0.85
CA PHE A 9 -10.26 -5.88 -1.54
C PHE A 9 -10.59 -5.58 -3.01
N GLU A 10 -11.77 -5.97 -3.51
CA GLU A 10 -12.27 -5.59 -4.85
C GLU A 10 -12.18 -4.08 -5.08
N VAL A 11 -12.34 -3.30 -4.01
CA VAL A 11 -12.27 -1.84 -4.07
C VAL A 11 -10.95 -1.34 -4.65
N PHE A 12 -9.85 -2.07 -4.56
CA PHE A 12 -8.56 -1.63 -5.11
C PHE A 12 -8.43 -1.89 -6.62
N ILE A 13 -9.15 -2.87 -7.17
CA ILE A 13 -8.96 -3.34 -8.55
C ILE A 13 -9.12 -2.19 -9.55
N GLY A 14 -8.19 -2.12 -10.51
CA GLY A 14 -8.08 -1.04 -11.48
C GLY A 14 -6.78 -0.26 -11.33
N THR A 15 -6.74 0.93 -11.91
CA THR A 15 -5.57 1.81 -11.89
C THR A 15 -5.87 3.06 -11.07
N TRP A 16 -4.85 3.53 -10.36
CA TRP A 16 -4.88 4.71 -9.52
C TRP A 16 -3.67 5.57 -9.77
N ASN A 17 -3.85 6.88 -9.69
CA ASN A 17 -2.76 7.84 -9.65
C ASN A 17 -2.53 8.24 -8.19
N THR A 18 -1.31 8.05 -7.71
CA THR A 18 -0.85 8.48 -6.39
C THR A 18 -0.14 9.82 -6.49
N ASN A 19 -0.49 10.74 -5.60
CA ASN A 19 0.29 11.95 -5.33
C ASN A 19 0.58 12.00 -3.82
N GLY A 20 1.78 12.37 -3.44
CA GLY A 20 2.17 12.45 -2.03
C GLY A 20 3.22 13.49 -1.73
N GLU A 21 3.18 13.98 -0.50
CA GLU A 21 4.21 14.79 0.13
C GLU A 21 5.09 13.88 0.99
N VAL A 22 6.39 13.86 0.70
CA VAL A 22 7.39 13.15 1.48
C VAL A 22 7.92 14.11 2.53
N LEU A 23 7.80 13.74 3.79
CA LEU A 23 8.22 14.53 4.93
C LEU A 23 9.70 14.26 5.24
N GLU A 24 10.39 15.26 5.76
CA GLU A 24 11.77 15.11 6.23
C GLU A 24 11.83 14.14 7.41
N THR A 25 12.78 13.20 7.33
CA THR A 25 13.02 12.20 8.38
C THR A 25 14.52 11.91 8.51
N GLU A 26 14.92 11.13 9.52
CA GLU A 26 16.30 10.62 9.60
C GLU A 26 16.74 9.81 8.36
N ALA A 27 15.79 9.30 7.56
CA ALA A 27 16.07 8.49 6.39
C ALA A 27 16.30 9.32 5.12
N GLY A 28 15.88 10.59 5.08
CA GLY A 28 16.02 11.42 3.89
C GLY A 28 15.28 12.77 3.97
N PRO A 29 15.57 13.67 3.02
CA PRO A 29 14.96 15.01 2.97
C PRO A 29 13.46 14.94 2.59
N ALA A 30 12.76 16.05 2.81
CA ALA A 30 11.41 16.24 2.27
C ALA A 30 11.42 16.29 0.73
N GLY A 31 10.30 15.92 0.12
CA GLY A 31 10.17 15.81 -1.33
C GLY A 31 8.76 15.48 -1.79
N THR A 32 8.63 14.98 -3.01
CA THR A 32 7.35 14.64 -3.64
C THR A 32 7.33 13.22 -4.17
N LEU A 33 6.14 12.60 -4.09
CA LEU A 33 5.85 11.28 -4.63
C LEU A 33 4.75 11.40 -5.69
N TYR A 34 5.00 10.80 -6.86
CA TYR A 34 3.96 10.54 -7.86
C TYR A 34 4.05 9.08 -8.28
N ALA A 35 2.93 8.38 -8.38
CA ALA A 35 2.94 7.00 -8.86
C ALA A 35 1.71 6.63 -9.66
N THR A 36 1.83 5.56 -10.44
CA THR A 36 0.71 4.81 -10.99
C THR A 36 0.67 3.45 -10.31
N ASP A 37 -0.45 3.15 -9.66
CA ASP A 37 -0.71 1.92 -8.94
C ASP A 37 -1.73 1.10 -9.73
N THR A 38 -1.41 -0.15 -10.05
CA THR A 38 -2.31 -1.05 -10.80
C THR A 38 -2.59 -2.30 -10.00
N TYR A 39 -3.87 -2.55 -9.72
CA TYR A 39 -4.34 -3.71 -8.97
C TYR A 39 -5.13 -4.63 -9.87
N ARG A 40 -4.76 -5.91 -9.91
CA ARG A 40 -5.44 -6.93 -10.72
C ARG A 40 -5.58 -8.25 -9.98
N TRP A 41 -6.68 -8.95 -10.22
CA TRP A 41 -6.82 -10.33 -9.78
C TRP A 41 -5.88 -11.26 -10.53
N LEU A 42 -5.32 -12.24 -9.82
CA LEU A 42 -4.88 -13.48 -10.46
C LEU A 42 -6.09 -14.37 -10.79
N PRO A 43 -5.97 -15.31 -11.75
CA PRO A 43 -6.97 -16.33 -11.98
C PRO A 43 -7.39 -17.02 -10.67
N GLY A 44 -8.69 -17.30 -10.51
CA GLY A 44 -9.25 -17.85 -9.28
C GLY A 44 -9.52 -16.84 -8.15
N ARG A 45 -9.08 -15.57 -8.31
CA ARG A 45 -9.37 -14.45 -7.38
C ARG A 45 -8.93 -14.70 -5.92
N HIS A 46 -7.91 -15.52 -5.71
CA HIS A 46 -7.32 -15.76 -4.39
C HIS A 46 -6.21 -14.79 -4.04
N PHE A 47 -5.67 -14.09 -5.03
CA PHE A 47 -4.60 -13.12 -4.87
C PHE A 47 -4.83 -11.90 -5.75
N ILE A 48 -4.41 -10.74 -5.27
CA ILE A 48 -4.32 -9.50 -6.04
C ILE A 48 -2.85 -9.20 -6.26
N VAL A 49 -2.47 -8.88 -7.48
CA VAL A 49 -1.17 -8.28 -7.80
C VAL A 49 -1.36 -6.78 -7.83
N HIS A 50 -0.48 -6.07 -7.14
CA HIS A 50 -0.38 -4.63 -7.07
C HIS A 50 0.98 -4.22 -7.64
N ASP A 51 0.99 -3.57 -8.79
CA ASP A 51 2.20 -3.05 -9.44
C ASP A 51 2.28 -1.53 -9.22
N VAL A 52 3.45 -1.02 -8.84
CA VAL A 52 3.71 0.40 -8.57
C VAL A 52 4.82 0.91 -9.49
N ASP A 53 4.53 1.94 -10.28
CA ASP A 53 5.53 2.74 -11.02
C ASP A 53 5.56 4.15 -10.41
N ALA A 54 6.58 4.45 -9.63
CA ALA A 54 6.67 5.64 -8.80
C ALA A 54 7.87 6.53 -9.14
N ARG A 55 7.77 7.79 -8.71
CA ARG A 55 8.80 8.81 -8.79
C ARG A 55 8.91 9.52 -7.45
N PHE A 56 10.07 9.43 -6.81
CA PHE A 56 10.46 10.29 -5.69
C PHE A 56 11.34 11.41 -6.22
N ASP A 57 10.87 12.66 -6.18
CA ASP A 57 11.57 13.80 -6.77
C ASP A 57 12.12 13.52 -8.19
N ASN A 58 11.24 12.98 -9.04
CA ASN A 58 11.49 12.52 -10.41
C ASN A 58 12.41 11.29 -10.56
N GLN A 59 13.00 10.76 -9.48
CA GLN A 59 13.78 9.53 -9.52
C GLN A 59 12.86 8.30 -9.61
N PRO A 60 13.01 7.42 -10.62
CA PRO A 60 12.21 6.20 -10.73
C PRO A 60 12.41 5.29 -9.53
N THR A 61 11.32 4.71 -9.07
CA THR A 61 11.33 3.46 -8.32
C THR A 61 10.13 2.60 -8.69
N ARG A 62 10.28 1.29 -8.62
CA ARG A 62 9.24 0.31 -8.93
C ARG A 62 9.14 -0.72 -7.83
N SER A 63 7.92 -1.15 -7.55
CA SER A 63 7.67 -2.27 -6.67
C SER A 63 6.46 -3.07 -7.14
N MET A 64 6.37 -4.29 -6.63
CA MET A 64 5.23 -5.17 -6.82
C MET A 64 4.87 -5.79 -5.48
N GLU A 65 3.57 -5.89 -5.21
CA GLU A 65 3.03 -6.60 -4.06
C GLU A 65 2.06 -7.69 -4.50
N VAL A 66 2.09 -8.81 -3.79
CA VAL A 66 1.05 -9.85 -3.92
C VAL A 66 0.26 -9.91 -2.62
N MET A 67 -1.03 -9.58 -2.70
CA MET A 67 -1.96 -9.63 -1.58
C MET A 67 -2.70 -10.97 -1.54
N GLY A 68 -2.87 -11.53 -0.34
CA GLY A 68 -3.55 -12.81 -0.12
C GLY A 68 -4.14 -12.97 1.29
N PHE A 69 -4.64 -14.17 1.57
CA PHE A 69 -5.16 -14.55 2.89
C PHE A 69 -4.40 -15.78 3.41
N ASP A 70 -3.83 -15.66 4.60
CA ASP A 70 -3.19 -16.75 5.35
C ASP A 70 -4.26 -17.47 6.18
N ALA A 71 -4.58 -18.70 5.80
CA ALA A 71 -5.60 -19.51 6.48
C ALA A 71 -5.15 -20.05 7.84
N ILE A 72 -3.85 -20.13 8.12
CA ILE A 72 -3.34 -20.59 9.41
C ILE A 72 -3.43 -19.44 10.42
N LYS A 73 -2.96 -18.25 10.01
CA LYS A 73 -2.98 -17.04 10.85
C LYS A 73 -4.32 -16.31 10.85
N GLN A 74 -5.24 -16.68 9.97
CA GLN A 74 -6.54 -16.03 9.76
C GLN A 74 -6.41 -14.52 9.49
N GLN A 75 -5.43 -14.12 8.67
CA GLN A 75 -5.15 -12.72 8.37
C GLN A 75 -4.87 -12.49 6.89
N HIS A 76 -5.13 -11.27 6.41
CA HIS A 76 -4.71 -10.83 5.09
C HIS A 76 -3.27 -10.36 5.14
N PHE A 77 -2.53 -10.59 4.05
CA PHE A 77 -1.14 -10.20 3.94
C PHE A 77 -0.85 -9.60 2.56
N ALA A 78 0.20 -8.79 2.48
CA ALA A 78 0.90 -8.51 1.23
C ALA A 78 2.36 -8.94 1.36
N ARG A 79 2.95 -9.42 0.27
CA ARG A 79 4.40 -9.56 0.14
C ARG A 79 4.88 -8.60 -0.92
N SER A 80 5.78 -7.69 -0.54
CA SER A 80 6.35 -6.65 -1.38
C SER A 80 7.75 -7.01 -1.87
N PHE A 81 8.06 -6.56 -3.08
CA PHE A 81 9.34 -6.68 -3.77
C PHE A 81 9.63 -5.34 -4.44
N ASP A 82 10.75 -4.70 -4.12
CA ASP A 82 11.17 -3.46 -4.78
C ASP A 82 12.33 -3.66 -5.75
N ASP A 83 12.60 -2.63 -6.54
CA ASP A 83 13.69 -2.60 -7.52
C ASP A 83 15.10 -2.45 -6.91
N GLN A 84 15.19 -2.32 -5.58
CA GLN A 84 16.45 -2.36 -4.83
C GLN A 84 16.74 -3.75 -4.24
N GLY A 85 15.85 -4.74 -4.51
CA GLY A 85 16.00 -6.11 -4.03
C GLY A 85 15.52 -6.33 -2.59
N THR A 86 14.82 -5.36 -1.99
CA THR A 86 14.19 -5.50 -0.68
C THR A 86 12.91 -6.31 -0.79
N THR A 87 12.64 -7.10 0.25
CA THR A 87 11.33 -7.75 0.41
C THR A 87 10.78 -7.52 1.80
N GLU A 88 9.48 -7.24 1.89
CA GLU A 88 8.77 -7.06 3.16
C GLU A 88 7.45 -7.84 3.13
N VAL A 89 6.98 -8.24 4.31
CA VAL A 89 5.66 -8.85 4.50
C VAL A 89 4.83 -7.92 5.36
N PHE A 90 3.64 -7.60 4.88
CA PHE A 90 2.68 -6.74 5.56
C PHE A 90 1.47 -7.53 6.04
N VAL A 91 0.89 -7.11 7.16
CA VAL A 91 -0.46 -7.49 7.59
C VAL A 91 -1.43 -6.43 7.11
N LEU A 92 -2.52 -6.87 6.47
CA LEU A 92 -3.48 -5.98 5.83
C LEU A 92 -4.81 -6.00 6.59
N ALA A 93 -5.45 -4.84 6.75
CA ALA A 93 -6.82 -4.78 7.23
C ALA A 93 -7.64 -3.72 6.51
N LEU A 94 -8.79 -4.14 6.00
CA LEU A 94 -9.82 -3.27 5.43
C LEU A 94 -11.11 -3.47 6.21
N ASP A 95 -11.50 -2.44 6.97
CA ASP A 95 -12.76 -2.39 7.74
C ASP A 95 -13.61 -1.18 7.31
N GLY A 96 -14.70 -1.48 6.60
CA GLY A 96 -15.51 -0.49 5.92
C GLY A 96 -14.71 0.30 4.90
N ARG A 97 -14.31 1.53 5.26
CA ARG A 97 -13.46 2.41 4.45
C ARG A 97 -12.04 2.55 4.99
N ARG A 98 -11.78 2.10 6.22
CA ARG A 98 -10.47 2.24 6.89
C ARG A 98 -9.53 1.17 6.36
N TRP A 99 -8.37 1.61 5.89
CA TRP A 99 -7.34 0.79 5.30
C TRP A 99 -6.08 0.89 6.14
N SER A 100 -5.49 -0.25 6.49
CA SER A 100 -4.20 -0.30 7.18
C SER A 100 -3.28 -1.36 6.62
N ILE A 101 -1.99 -1.03 6.61
CA ILE A 101 -0.87 -1.90 6.24
C ILE A 101 0.11 -1.85 7.40
N GLU A 102 0.40 -2.99 8.02
CA GLU A 102 1.37 -3.06 9.12
C GLU A 102 2.59 -3.86 8.68
N GLY A 103 3.75 -3.21 8.65
CA GLY A 103 5.05 -3.81 8.36
C GLY A 103 5.99 -3.77 9.55
N LYS A 104 7.20 -4.27 9.32
CA LYS A 104 8.28 -4.23 10.32
C LYS A 104 8.92 -2.84 10.37
N THR A 105 9.09 -2.23 9.21
CA THR A 105 9.82 -0.96 9.03
C THR A 105 8.93 0.20 8.59
N VAL A 106 7.80 -0.09 7.94
CA VAL A 106 6.82 0.91 7.52
C VAL A 106 5.42 0.46 7.89
N ARG A 107 4.50 1.40 8.06
CA ARG A 107 3.06 1.14 8.18
C ARG A 107 2.26 2.24 7.50
N PHE A 108 1.06 1.91 7.06
CA PHE A 108 0.14 2.83 6.43
C PHE A 108 -1.20 2.84 7.15
N HIS A 109 -1.76 4.04 7.32
CA HIS A 109 -3.13 4.23 7.74
C HIS A 109 -3.84 5.21 6.81
N GLY A 110 -5.01 4.82 6.32
CA GLY A 110 -5.79 5.67 5.43
C GLY A 110 -7.26 5.30 5.38
N SER A 111 -8.00 6.01 4.53
CA SER A 111 -9.39 5.68 4.28
C SER A 111 -9.86 6.05 2.89
N PHE A 112 -10.75 5.22 2.35
CA PHE A 112 -11.49 5.54 1.15
C PHE A 112 -12.52 6.65 1.41
N ASP A 113 -12.76 7.47 0.40
CA ASP A 113 -13.88 8.39 0.37
C ASP A 113 -15.22 7.65 0.25
N ALA A 114 -16.34 8.38 0.23
CA ALA A 114 -17.67 7.76 0.15
C ALA A 114 -17.89 7.03 -1.20
N ARG A 115 -17.28 7.54 -2.29
CA ARG A 115 -17.43 6.97 -3.64
C ARG A 115 -16.42 5.85 -3.91
N LYS A 116 -15.46 5.62 -3.02
CA LYS A 116 -14.39 4.62 -3.14
C LYS A 116 -13.57 4.79 -4.43
N ASN A 117 -13.40 6.04 -4.85
CA ASN A 117 -12.56 6.43 -5.97
C ASN A 117 -11.42 7.36 -5.54
N ARG A 118 -11.34 7.68 -4.24
CA ARG A 118 -10.20 8.33 -3.60
C ARG A 118 -9.80 7.57 -2.34
N LEU A 119 -8.50 7.44 -2.09
CA LEU A 119 -7.94 6.87 -0.87
C LEU A 119 -6.84 7.81 -0.37
N GLY A 120 -7.08 8.46 0.76
CA GLY A 120 -6.08 9.29 1.42
C GLY A 120 -5.45 8.56 2.61
N GLY A 121 -4.20 8.84 2.92
CA GLY A 121 -3.57 8.30 4.12
C GLY A 121 -2.15 8.76 4.36
N LEU A 122 -1.54 8.15 5.37
CA LEU A 122 -0.21 8.46 5.86
C LEU A 122 0.59 7.16 5.97
N TRP A 123 1.73 7.13 5.29
CA TRP A 123 2.82 6.22 5.62
C TRP A 123 3.62 6.77 6.78
N GLU A 124 3.95 5.89 7.70
CA GLU A 124 4.89 6.12 8.78
C GLU A 124 6.07 5.15 8.66
N LEU A 125 7.26 5.63 9.00
CA LEU A 125 8.47 4.81 9.05
C LEU A 125 8.87 4.58 10.51
N LYS A 126 9.46 3.42 10.78
CA LYS A 126 9.95 3.10 12.12
C LYS A 126 11.34 3.71 12.31
N ALA A 127 11.45 4.73 13.15
CA ALA A 127 12.73 5.36 13.43
C ALA A 127 13.65 4.42 14.23
N ARG A 128 14.97 4.66 14.18
CA ARG A 128 15.94 3.85 14.93
C ARG A 128 15.85 4.06 16.44
N LYS A 129 15.51 5.28 16.86
CA LYS A 129 15.50 5.70 18.28
C LYS A 129 14.12 6.12 18.78
N ALA A 130 13.27 6.60 17.89
CA ALA A 130 11.88 6.93 18.17
C ALA A 130 10.95 5.82 17.64
N GLY A 131 9.68 5.85 18.01
CA GLY A 131 8.67 4.93 17.48
C GLY A 131 8.38 5.17 16.00
N TRP A 132 7.13 4.97 15.61
CA TRP A 132 6.64 5.34 14.30
C TRP A 132 6.66 6.87 14.13
N GLN A 133 7.17 7.35 12.99
CA GLN A 133 7.16 8.76 12.63
C GLN A 133 6.48 8.95 11.26
N PRO A 134 5.75 10.05 11.04
CA PRO A 134 5.20 10.40 9.73
C PRO A 134 6.27 10.40 8.64
N TRP A 135 5.93 9.89 7.46
CA TRP A 135 6.85 9.81 6.34
C TRP A 135 6.25 10.30 5.03
N ILE A 136 5.12 9.76 4.58
CA ILE A 136 4.50 10.16 3.31
C ILE A 136 3.01 10.35 3.50
N GLN A 137 2.53 11.58 3.37
CA GLN A 137 1.10 11.87 3.26
C GLN A 137 0.70 11.80 1.80
N LEU A 138 -0.31 10.99 1.45
CA LEU A 138 -0.68 10.76 0.06
C LEU A 138 -2.18 10.64 -0.19
N GLU A 139 -2.55 10.81 -1.45
CA GLU A 139 -3.87 10.50 -2.01
C GLU A 139 -3.72 9.68 -3.29
N LEU A 140 -4.49 8.61 -3.38
CA LEU A 140 -4.74 7.83 -4.58
C LEU A 140 -6.08 8.25 -5.18
N VAL A 141 -6.11 8.50 -6.49
CA VAL A 141 -7.33 8.79 -7.25
C VAL A 141 -7.48 7.77 -8.37
N ARG A 142 -8.64 7.10 -8.45
CA ARG A 142 -8.92 6.12 -9.49
C ARG A 142 -9.00 6.79 -10.87
N THR A 143 -8.45 6.14 -11.88
CA THR A 143 -8.51 6.58 -13.29
C THR A 143 -9.66 5.98 -14.07
#